data_AF-A0A1Y3GAC4-F1
#
_entry.id   AF-A0A1Y3GAC4-F1
#
_cell.length_a   1.000
_cell.length_b   1.000
_cell.length_c   1.000
_cell.angle_alpha   90.00
_cell.angle_beta   90.00
_cell.angle_gamma   90.00
#
_symmetry.space_group_name_H-M   'P 1'
#
loop_
_entity.id
_entity.type
_entity.pdbx_description
1 polymer ?
#
loop_
_entity_poly.entity_id
_entity_poly.type
_entity_poly.pdbx_seq_one_letter_code
_entity_poly.pdbx_strand_id
1 'polypeptide(L)' 'MPNVGRPLCSLDEGIIEGIINTKTQQNIKIKETECHGLGHKHCKFKIKQQKNNN' A
#
# COMPACT_ATOMS: atom_id res chain seq x y z
N MET A 1 -17.85 6.85 -1.22
CA MET A 1 -17.37 6.42 -2.56
C MET A 1 -18.11 5.16 -2.96
N PRO A 2 -18.48 4.99 -4.24
CA PRO A 2 -19.11 3.75 -4.71
C PRO A 2 -18.17 2.55 -4.55
N ASN A 3 -18.72 1.36 -4.37
CA ASN A 3 -17.99 0.10 -4.22
C ASN A 3 -17.38 -0.27 -5.58
N VAL A 4 -16.08 -0.06 -5.74
CA VAL A 4 -15.33 -0.27 -6.99
C VAL A 4 -14.73 -1.67 -7.08
N GLY A 5 -14.89 -2.51 -6.06
CA GLY A 5 -14.49 -3.93 -6.07
C GLY A 5 -12.98 -4.17 -6.26
N ARG A 6 -12.17 -3.10 -6.23
CA ARG A 6 -10.73 -3.11 -6.45
C ARG A 6 -10.07 -2.06 -5.54
N PRO A 7 -8.85 -2.31 -5.04
CA PRO A 7 -8.08 -1.28 -4.34
C PRO A 7 -7.85 -0.13 -5.32
N LEU A 8 -8.39 1.04 -5.01
CA LEU A 8 -8.28 2.22 -5.87
C LEU A 8 -6.96 2.98 -5.61
N CYS A 9 -6.32 2.69 -4.48
CA CYS A 9 -5.14 3.40 -3.98
C CYS A 9 -3.81 2.75 -4.42
N SER A 10 -3.75 2.07 -5.58
CA SER A 10 -2.46 1.60 -6.12
C SER A 10 -1.47 2.74 -6.39
N LEU A 11 -1.98 3.95 -6.65
CA LEU A 11 -1.15 5.16 -6.74
C LEU A 11 -0.55 5.52 -5.38
N ASP A 12 -1.34 5.51 -4.30
CA ASP A 12 -0.85 5.78 -2.95
C ASP A 12 0.14 4.69 -2.50
N GLU A 13 -0.11 3.42 -2.83
CA GLU A 13 0.85 2.33 -2.61
C GLU A 13 2.20 2.66 -3.24
N GLY A 14 2.24 3.02 -4.52
CA GLY A 14 3.48 3.38 -5.22
C GLY A 14 4.16 4.64 -4.67
N ILE A 15 3.39 5.66 -4.29
CA ILE A 15 3.94 6.89 -3.68
C ILE A 15 4.60 6.56 -2.33
N ILE A 16 3.92 5.81 -1.47
CA ILE A 16 4.43 5.47 -0.14
C ILE A 16 5.62 4.50 -0.27
N GLU A 17 5.59 3.54 -1.20
CA GLU A 17 6.72 2.65 -1.51
C GLU A 17 7.94 3.47 -1.95
N GLY A 18 7.74 4.43 -2.86
CA GLY A 18 8.80 5.32 -3.33
C GLY A 18 9.41 6.14 -2.20
N ILE A 19 8.59 6.83 -1.40
CA ILE A 19 9.06 7.66 -0.28
C ILE A 19 9.86 6.82 0.72
N ILE A 20 9.33 5.67 1.13
CA ILE A 20 10.00 4.84 2.13
C ILE A 20 11.28 4.24 1.55
N ASN A 21 11.27 3.73 0.32
CA ASN A 21 12.46 3.21 -0.33
C ASN A 21 13.56 4.30 -0.43
N THR A 22 13.20 5.53 -0.81
CA THR A 22 14.16 6.65 -0.85
C THR A 22 14.67 7.04 0.53
N LYS A 23 13.82 7.05 1.56
CA LYS A 23 14.18 7.50 2.92
C LYS A 23 14.94 6.46 3.74
N THR A 24 14.62 5.18 3.57
CA THR A 24 15.17 4.09 4.38
C THR A 24 16.12 3.17 3.62
N GLN A 25 16.22 3.32 2.29
CA GLN A 25 16.89 2.38 1.39
C GLN A 25 16.42 0.92 1.56
N GLN A 26 15.23 0.73 2.14
CA GLN A 26 14.61 -0.57 2.32
C GLN A 26 13.62 -0.80 1.20
N ASN A 27 13.77 -1.93 0.51
CA ASN A 27 12.77 -2.38 -0.43
C ASN A 27 11.55 -2.87 0.36
N ILE A 28 10.51 -2.05 0.43
CA ILE A 28 9.26 -2.40 1.07
C ILE A 28 8.16 -2.58 0.03
N LYS A 29 7.20 -3.44 0.34
CA LYS A 29 6.01 -3.64 -0.47
C LYS A 29 4.78 -3.22 0.33
N ILE A 30 3.95 -2.36 -0.24
CA ILE A 30 2.74 -1.86 0.39
C ILE A 30 1.55 -2.51 -0.29
N LYS A 31 0.59 -2.97 0.52
CA LYS A 31 -0.65 -3.54 0.00
C LYS A 31 -1.83 -3.03 0.81
N GLU A 32 -2.80 -2.46 0.12
CA GLU A 32 -4.10 -2.10 0.65
C GLU A 32 -4.86 -3.39 0.99
N THR A 33 -5.30 -3.47 2.25
CA THR A 33 -6.02 -4.63 2.79
C THR A 33 -7.47 -4.32 3.13
N GLU A 34 -7.76 -3.06 3.44
CA GLU A 34 -9.12 -2.56 3.69
C GLU A 34 -9.28 -1.28 2.86
N CYS A 35 -10.42 -1.09 2.19
CA CYS A 35 -10.68 0.09 1.35
C CYS A 35 -12.14 0.51 1.45
N HIS A 36 -12.41 1.81 1.37
CA HIS A 36 -13.76 2.33 1.16
C HIS A 36 -14.42 1.76 -0.09
N GLY A 37 -13.63 1.53 -1.14
CA GLY A 37 -14.06 0.91 -2.38
C GLY A 37 -14.47 -0.56 -2.27
N LEU A 38 -14.18 -1.23 -1.14
CA LEU A 38 -14.59 -2.60 -0.81
C LEU A 38 -15.78 -2.65 0.17
N GLY A 39 -16.26 -1.49 0.63
CA GLY A 39 -17.31 -1.39 1.65
C GLY A 39 -16.81 -1.23 3.09
N HIS A 40 -15.50 -1.06 3.31
CA HIS A 40 -14.93 -0.74 4.63
C HIS A 40 -15.07 0.76 4.94
N LYS A 41 -15.06 1.15 6.22
CA LYS A 41 -15.14 2.58 6.65
C LYS A 41 -13.81 3.33 6.63
N HIS A 42 -12.74 2.65 6.25
CA HIS A 42 -11.39 3.22 6.23
C HIS A 42 -10.52 2.47 5.23
N CYS A 43 -9.45 3.11 4.77
CA CYS A 43 -8.39 2.46 4.01
C CYS A 43 -7.28 2.01 4.96
N LYS A 44 -6.76 0.80 4.77
CA LYS A 44 -5.69 0.25 5.59
C LYS A 44 -4.62 -0.39 4.73
N PHE A 45 -3.41 0.09 4.92
CA PHE A 45 -2.23 -0.34 4.18
C PHE A 45 -1.35 -1.18 5.10
N LYS A 46 -0.93 -2.36 4.62
CA LYS A 46 0.10 -3.17 5.28
C LYS A 46 1.41 -3.02 4.54
N ILE A 47 2.46 -2.71 5.31
CA ILE A 47 3.84 -2.67 4.84
C ILE A 47 4.49 -4.03 5.08
N LYS A 48 5.15 -4.60 4.07
CA LYS A 48 6.00 -5.78 4.19
C LYS A 48 7.40 -5.43 3.72
N GLN A 49 8.40 -5.61 4.57
CA GLN A 49 9.79 -5.48 4.14
C GLN A 49 10.15 -6.67 3.24
N GLN A 50 10.62 -6.40 2.02
CA GLN A 50 11.32 -7.42 1.24
C GLN A 50 12.74 -7.48 1.79
N LYS A 51 12.98 -8.40 2.74
CA LYS A 51 14.34 -8.72 3.17
C LYS A 51 15.09 -9.29 1.96
N ASN A 52 15.96 -8.47 1.38
CA ASN A 52 16.96 -8.95 0.46
C ASN A 52 18.01 -9.68 1.31
N ASN A 53 17.83 -10.99 1.51
CA ASN A 53 18.88 -11.84 2.07
C ASN A 53 19.98 -11.94 1.01
N ASN A 54 21.05 -11.18 1.22
CA ASN A 54 22.30 -11.26 0.47
C ASN A 54 23.21 -12.32 1.09
#